data_AF-A0A8S1XVM7-F1
#
_entry.id   AF-A0A8S1XVM7-F1
#
_cell.length_a   1.000
_cell.length_b   1.000
_cell.length_c   1.000
_cell.angle_alpha   90.00
_cell.angle_beta   90.00
_cell.angle_gamma   90.00
#
_symmetry.space_group_name_H-M   'P 1'
#
loop_
_entity.id
_entity.type
_entity.pdbx_description
1 polymer ?
#
loop_
_entity_poly.entity_id
_entity_poly.type
_entity_poly.pdbx_seq_one_letter_code
_entity_poly.pdbx_strand_id
1 'polypeptide(L)'
;MQQESELEDFSIDWSQVIKPKLSEKRIKKKEIKQDIQTKVNVFDKISICFRYRIATLITQLGKPQYYCKFDPKLKKTIQSNNKQKKKLEEQLSKIATQLELSCRFITRSMFQITRQPLLKSMKIDIRSILNKAMNDKEFQKLYLDLDDQSEEQRKKEEETEKILAQIQPLSESEVREGIEKLRKKHNLNQNQYLYVIQGEYFNDMKNLFNSLGWVEIEDVYTQIYDFKFCYLKKFLHKPIPEQVVSRFASAKLLTTKFGLARSLKSCYILGGVDSNTFFPRCYDLSDENDFEDFLEEYKFTFAENYLKKNPKDEEKINIAIEILNYKLMPIQDKINRITCEDYPICTPQQWQILYKKSEPKQEIIQFNNPNIMESIKNILQNLSDIDPQYKISKGENIWVTKPCGLSRGRGVKYFKELEDILAYTFGAKDVNFVAQKCLENIMTIQKRKFDIRQWIIVSDVQPLTIWMYKECYIRFCGVEYNTDDLKNRYAHLTNFSVQKQNEDNQEEKLMMTQEEFSQIIKERGFDFEREVREKFKNIIIATMKSCKKSFEIRKNTFEVFGLDFIVDDDCNPWLIEVNASPTFAFSTPVTERLNKMGLTDLGHFIVEYIYNKTKKKNYGGWELIYKQKL
;
A
#
# COMPACT_ATOMS: atom_id res chain seq x y z
N MET A 1 42.95 -19.30 9.99
CA MET A 1 42.68 -20.74 9.79
C MET A 1 41.45 -21.08 10.61
N GLN A 2 40.58 -21.89 10.01
CA GLN A 2 39.21 -22.25 10.39
C GLN A 2 38.90 -22.36 11.88
N GLN A 3 37.73 -21.82 12.26
CA GLN A 3 36.73 -22.55 13.04
C GLN A 3 35.36 -22.12 12.52
N GLU A 4 34.82 -22.96 11.63
CA GLU A 4 33.43 -22.94 11.17
C GLU A 4 32.56 -23.50 12.29
N SER A 5 31.52 -22.77 12.68
CA SER A 5 30.54 -23.17 13.68
C SER A 5 29.37 -23.90 13.02
N GLU A 6 29.11 -25.09 13.55
CA GLU A 6 27.99 -26.01 13.40
C GLU A 6 26.63 -25.37 13.06
N LEU A 7 26.10 -25.73 11.89
CA LEU A 7 24.69 -25.74 11.54
C LEU A 7 24.46 -26.91 10.58
N GLU A 8 24.56 -28.14 11.10
CA GLU A 8 24.03 -29.35 10.46
C GLU A 8 23.27 -30.16 11.52
N ASP A 9 21.93 -30.10 11.46
CA ASP A 9 21.09 -31.31 11.47
C ASP A 9 19.62 -30.95 11.27
N PHE A 10 19.23 -30.90 9.99
CA PHE A 10 17.90 -31.27 9.53
C PHE A 10 18.06 -31.85 8.11
N SER A 11 18.58 -33.08 8.02
CA SER A 11 18.68 -33.78 6.74
C SER A 11 17.33 -34.40 6.36
N ILE A 12 16.75 -33.96 5.24
CA ILE A 12 15.67 -34.69 4.57
C ILE A 12 16.31 -35.79 3.72
N ASP A 13 15.84 -37.02 3.84
CA ASP A 13 16.28 -38.17 3.04
C ASP A 13 15.81 -38.02 1.58
N TRP A 14 16.77 -37.70 0.70
CA TRP A 14 16.56 -37.51 -0.75
C TRP A 14 16.59 -38.82 -1.54
N SER A 15 16.75 -39.99 -0.90
CA SER A 15 16.78 -41.28 -1.59
C SER A 15 15.46 -41.64 -2.30
N GLN A 16 14.36 -40.95 -1.97
CA GLN A 16 13.05 -41.12 -2.61
C GLN A 16 12.72 -40.11 -3.72
N VAL A 17 13.59 -39.13 -3.99
CA VAL A 17 13.39 -38.19 -5.11
C VAL A 17 14.09 -38.72 -6.35
N ILE A 18 13.39 -39.52 -7.13
CA ILE A 18 13.85 -39.95 -8.45
C ILE A 18 13.98 -38.71 -9.35
N LYS A 19 15.22 -38.36 -9.70
CA LYS A 19 15.54 -37.34 -10.72
C LYS A 19 14.81 -37.67 -12.03
N PRO A 20 14.08 -36.73 -12.66
CA PRO A 20 13.56 -36.97 -13.99
C PRO A 20 14.73 -36.95 -14.97
N LYS A 21 15.03 -38.11 -15.57
CA LYS A 21 15.83 -38.18 -16.80
C LYS A 21 14.98 -37.63 -17.96
N LEU A 22 15.52 -36.65 -18.66
CA LEU A 22 15.06 -36.24 -19.98
C LEU A 22 15.29 -37.40 -20.96
N SER A 23 14.23 -38.10 -21.36
CA SER A 23 14.15 -38.75 -22.67
C SER A 23 12.71 -39.12 -23.04
N GLU A 24 12.37 -38.73 -24.25
CA GLU A 24 11.21 -39.04 -25.10
C GLU A 24 10.41 -40.31 -24.77
N LYS A 25 9.11 -40.17 -24.48
CA LYS A 25 7.96 -40.82 -25.17
C LYS A 25 6.65 -40.68 -24.36
N ARG A 26 5.56 -40.38 -25.09
CA ARG A 26 4.17 -40.29 -24.60
C ARG A 26 3.70 -41.60 -23.98
N ILE A 27 3.11 -41.57 -22.76
CA ILE A 27 2.21 -42.62 -22.26
C ILE A 27 0.99 -41.99 -21.55
N LYS A 28 -0.16 -42.66 -21.73
CA LYS A 28 -1.55 -42.24 -21.51
C LYS A 28 -1.99 -42.24 -20.04
N LYS A 29 -3.03 -41.43 -19.76
CA LYS A 29 -3.86 -41.40 -18.54
C LYS A 29 -4.22 -42.79 -18.01
N LYS A 30 -3.98 -43.04 -16.72
CA LYS A 30 -4.91 -43.67 -15.77
C LYS A 30 -4.45 -43.44 -14.32
N GLU A 31 -5.45 -43.43 -13.44
CA GLU A 31 -5.51 -42.88 -12.07
C GLU A 31 -4.56 -43.50 -11.04
N ILE A 32 -4.24 -42.72 -9.99
CA ILE A 32 -4.09 -43.06 -8.54
C ILE A 32 -3.93 -41.69 -7.82
N LYS A 33 -4.94 -41.17 -7.12
CA LYS A 33 -5.38 -41.38 -5.72
C LYS A 33 -4.52 -40.68 -4.65
N GLN A 34 -5.18 -39.68 -4.05
CA GLN A 34 -5.11 -39.20 -2.66
C GLN A 34 -3.74 -38.80 -2.10
N ASP A 35 -3.45 -37.50 -2.21
CA ASP A 35 -2.52 -36.80 -1.34
C ASP A 35 -3.26 -35.81 -0.42
N ILE A 36 -2.72 -35.70 0.78
CA ILE A 36 -3.31 -35.21 2.01
C ILE A 36 -3.77 -33.74 1.92
N GLN A 37 -4.99 -33.55 2.41
CA GLN A 37 -5.77 -32.33 2.34
C GLN A 37 -5.45 -31.41 3.53
N THR A 38 -4.53 -30.47 3.34
CA THR A 38 -4.64 -29.13 3.96
C THR A 38 -4.98 -28.13 2.87
N LYS A 39 -6.16 -28.33 2.28
CA LYS A 39 -6.81 -27.34 1.41
C LYS A 39 -7.34 -26.21 2.30
N VAL A 40 -6.54 -25.18 2.55
CA VAL A 40 -7.15 -23.86 2.77
C VAL A 40 -7.69 -23.44 1.41
N ASN A 41 -9.00 -23.57 1.24
CA ASN A 41 -9.66 -23.31 -0.02
C ASN A 41 -9.59 -21.80 -0.31
N VAL A 42 -8.93 -21.42 -1.40
CA VAL A 42 -8.87 -20.05 -1.92
C VAL A 42 -10.27 -19.41 -1.98
N PHE A 43 -11.29 -20.21 -2.29
CA PHE A 43 -12.69 -19.78 -2.36
C PHE A 43 -13.28 -19.39 -1.00
N ASP A 44 -12.83 -19.98 0.11
CA ASP A 44 -13.39 -19.74 1.44
C ASP A 44 -12.95 -18.38 2.02
N LYS A 45 -11.74 -17.90 1.68
CA LYS A 45 -11.24 -16.57 2.08
C LYS A 45 -11.67 -15.44 1.13
N ILE A 46 -11.90 -15.75 -0.13
CA ILE A 46 -12.48 -14.81 -1.12
C ILE A 46 -13.93 -14.45 -0.78
N SER A 47 -14.61 -15.31 -0.02
CA SER A 47 -16.02 -15.17 0.35
C SER A 47 -16.39 -13.77 0.83
N ILE A 48 -15.53 -13.02 1.51
CA ILE A 48 -15.84 -11.68 2.07
C ILE A 48 -16.03 -10.60 0.99
N CYS A 49 -15.59 -10.83 -0.24
CA CYS A 49 -15.51 -9.81 -1.29
C CYS A 49 -16.75 -9.81 -2.20
N PHE A 50 -17.46 -8.69 -2.38
CA PHE A 50 -18.84 -8.79 -2.90
C PHE A 50 -19.12 -8.59 -4.39
N ARG A 51 -18.38 -7.77 -5.15
CA ARG A 51 -18.76 -7.60 -6.57
C ARG A 51 -17.57 -7.58 -7.52
N TYR A 52 -16.74 -6.54 -7.49
CA TYR A 52 -15.66 -6.41 -8.47
C TYR A 52 -14.54 -7.43 -8.26
N ARG A 53 -14.22 -7.72 -7.00
CA ARG A 53 -13.23 -8.75 -6.65
C ARG A 53 -13.63 -10.13 -7.19
N ILE A 54 -14.92 -10.49 -7.17
CA ILE A 54 -15.41 -11.74 -7.73
C ILE A 54 -15.25 -11.75 -9.25
N ALA A 55 -15.69 -10.69 -9.95
CA ALA A 55 -15.53 -10.56 -11.39
C ALA A 55 -14.05 -10.60 -11.80
N THR A 56 -13.17 -9.88 -11.11
CA THR A 56 -11.72 -9.84 -11.34
C THR A 56 -11.04 -11.15 -11.01
N LEU A 57 -11.42 -11.82 -9.91
CA LEU A 57 -10.96 -13.17 -9.57
C LEU A 57 -11.43 -14.18 -10.60
N ILE A 58 -12.64 -14.08 -11.13
CA ILE A 58 -13.12 -14.90 -12.25
C ILE A 58 -12.30 -14.63 -13.52
N THR A 59 -12.01 -13.36 -13.82
CA THR A 59 -11.16 -12.92 -14.95
C THR A 59 -9.70 -13.40 -14.81
N GLN A 60 -9.18 -13.49 -13.60
CA GLN A 60 -7.78 -13.83 -13.33
C GLN A 60 -7.55 -15.32 -13.04
N LEU A 61 -8.56 -16.05 -12.54
CA LEU A 61 -8.50 -17.49 -12.25
C LEU A 61 -8.88 -18.39 -13.46
N GLY A 62 -9.11 -17.79 -14.64
CA GLY A 62 -9.12 -18.51 -15.91
C GLY A 62 -10.12 -19.67 -16.02
N LYS A 63 -11.36 -19.49 -15.53
CA LYS A 63 -12.46 -20.45 -15.72
C LYS A 63 -13.42 -19.99 -16.84
N PRO A 64 -13.23 -20.41 -18.11
CA PRO A 64 -13.92 -19.87 -19.30
C PRO A 64 -15.45 -19.96 -19.23
N GLN A 65 -16.00 -20.91 -18.47
CA GLN A 65 -17.45 -21.08 -18.32
C GLN A 65 -18.17 -19.86 -17.73
N TYR A 66 -17.49 -19.01 -16.95
CA TYR A 66 -18.08 -17.80 -16.37
C TYR A 66 -18.03 -16.59 -17.33
N TYR A 67 -17.28 -16.69 -18.44
CA TYR A 67 -17.11 -15.64 -19.45
C TYR A 67 -18.20 -15.69 -20.53
N CYS A 68 -18.69 -16.89 -20.85
CA CYS A 68 -19.68 -17.13 -21.91
C CYS A 68 -21.07 -16.49 -21.66
N LYS A 69 -21.28 -15.89 -20.49
CA LYS A 69 -22.52 -15.18 -20.12
C LYS A 69 -22.48 -13.67 -20.35
N PHE A 70 -21.31 -13.05 -20.50
CA PHE A 70 -21.19 -11.57 -20.47
C PHE A 70 -20.88 -10.90 -21.82
N ASP A 71 -20.59 -11.65 -22.89
CA ASP A 71 -20.50 -11.09 -24.25
C ASP A 71 -20.96 -12.12 -25.31
N PRO A 72 -22.06 -11.86 -26.04
CA PRO A 72 -22.55 -12.71 -27.13
C PRO A 72 -21.51 -12.96 -28.23
N LYS A 73 -20.54 -12.05 -28.45
CA LYS A 73 -19.46 -12.21 -29.44
C LYS A 73 -18.41 -13.24 -29.00
N LEU A 74 -18.03 -13.25 -27.71
CA LEU A 74 -17.11 -14.23 -27.12
C LEU A 74 -17.68 -15.66 -27.10
N LYS A 75 -19.01 -15.78 -27.02
CA LYS A 75 -19.73 -17.06 -27.06
C LYS A 75 -19.47 -17.86 -28.35
N LYS A 76 -19.21 -17.17 -29.47
CA LYS A 76 -18.84 -17.80 -30.76
C LYS A 76 -17.35 -18.17 -30.84
N THR A 77 -16.48 -17.54 -30.06
CA THR A 77 -15.01 -17.70 -30.16
C THR A 77 -14.47 -18.87 -29.35
N ILE A 78 -15.16 -19.26 -28.26
CA ILE A 78 -14.68 -20.27 -27.29
C ILE A 78 -14.93 -21.72 -27.76
N GLN A 79 -15.68 -21.92 -28.85
CA GLN A 79 -15.79 -23.24 -29.47
C GLN A 79 -14.56 -23.54 -30.35
N SER A 80 -13.58 -24.23 -29.75
CA SER A 80 -12.69 -25.28 -30.31
C SER A 80 -11.15 -25.09 -30.25
N ASN A 81 -10.52 -26.12 -29.67
CA ASN A 81 -9.14 -26.66 -29.77
C ASN A 81 -7.91 -26.01 -29.09
N ASN A 82 -7.10 -26.92 -28.49
CA ASN A 82 -5.97 -26.71 -27.57
C ASN A 82 -4.80 -25.82 -28.05
N LYS A 83 -4.71 -25.45 -29.33
CA LYS A 83 -3.72 -24.47 -29.82
C LYS A 83 -4.04 -23.03 -29.38
N GLN A 84 -5.24 -22.77 -28.89
CA GLN A 84 -5.70 -21.45 -28.49
C GLN A 84 -5.37 -21.05 -27.04
N LYS A 85 -4.89 -21.94 -26.16
CA LYS A 85 -4.61 -21.57 -24.76
C LYS A 85 -3.50 -20.50 -24.62
N LYS A 86 -2.43 -20.61 -25.42
CA LYS A 86 -1.35 -19.61 -25.48
C LYS A 86 -1.82 -18.28 -26.08
N LYS A 87 -2.73 -18.35 -27.05
CA LYS A 87 -3.38 -17.20 -27.69
C LYS A 87 -4.37 -16.52 -26.73
N LEU A 88 -5.02 -17.29 -25.86
CA LEU A 88 -5.92 -16.83 -24.80
C LEU A 88 -5.13 -16.14 -23.68
N GLU A 89 -3.97 -16.68 -23.28
CA GLU A 89 -3.07 -16.02 -22.31
C GLU A 89 -2.50 -14.71 -22.85
N GLU A 90 -2.10 -14.65 -24.12
CA GLU A 90 -1.71 -13.40 -24.78
C GLU A 90 -2.87 -12.40 -24.91
N GLN A 91 -4.08 -12.88 -25.19
CA GLN A 91 -5.27 -12.04 -25.29
C GLN A 91 -5.75 -11.54 -23.92
N LEU A 92 -5.69 -12.35 -22.87
CA LEU A 92 -5.96 -11.94 -21.49
C LEU A 92 -4.91 -10.95 -20.98
N SER A 93 -3.64 -11.14 -21.36
CA SER A 93 -2.57 -10.15 -21.12
C SER A 93 -2.85 -8.84 -21.84
N LYS A 94 -3.29 -8.88 -23.11
CA LYS A 94 -3.70 -7.69 -23.86
C LYS A 94 -4.93 -7.02 -23.27
N ILE A 95 -5.95 -7.76 -22.84
CA ILE A 95 -7.15 -7.22 -22.18
C ILE A 95 -6.78 -6.63 -20.81
N ALA A 96 -5.91 -7.29 -20.03
CA ALA A 96 -5.40 -6.72 -18.78
C ALA A 96 -4.63 -5.42 -19.03
N THR A 97 -3.78 -5.38 -20.06
CA THR A 97 -3.04 -4.18 -20.48
C THR A 97 -3.99 -3.11 -21.01
N GLN A 98 -5.05 -3.49 -21.72
CA GLN A 98 -6.05 -2.57 -22.27
C GLN A 98 -6.97 -2.03 -21.18
N LEU A 99 -7.31 -2.81 -20.15
CA LEU A 99 -7.98 -2.35 -18.92
C LEU A 99 -7.07 -1.42 -18.12
N GLU A 100 -5.76 -1.71 -18.05
CA GLU A 100 -4.75 -0.85 -17.45
C GLU A 100 -4.58 0.48 -18.21
N LEU A 101 -4.71 0.46 -19.55
CA LEU A 101 -4.68 1.64 -20.41
C LEU A 101 -6.03 2.41 -20.43
N SER A 102 -7.16 1.72 -20.30
CA SER A 102 -8.51 2.33 -20.21
C SER A 102 -8.75 3.02 -18.86
N CYS A 103 -7.92 2.71 -17.85
CA CYS A 103 -7.85 3.46 -16.60
C CYS A 103 -7.17 4.83 -16.73
N ARG A 104 -6.76 5.24 -17.94
CA ARG A 104 -6.31 6.61 -18.22
C ARG A 104 -7.41 7.37 -18.97
N PHE A 105 -7.98 8.37 -18.28
CA PHE A 105 -8.66 9.51 -18.90
C PHE A 105 -10.03 9.26 -19.57
N ILE A 106 -11.05 8.89 -18.79
CA ILE A 106 -12.44 9.19 -19.16
C ILE A 106 -13.13 9.97 -18.03
N THR A 107 -13.03 11.30 -18.19
CA THR A 107 -13.97 12.38 -17.81
C THR A 107 -14.77 12.24 -16.51
N ARG A 108 -14.27 12.89 -15.44
CA ARG A 108 -14.96 13.17 -14.16
C ARG A 108 -16.40 13.70 -14.29
N SER A 109 -16.72 14.39 -15.39
CA SER A 109 -18.06 14.90 -15.67
C SER A 109 -19.07 13.80 -15.99
N MET A 110 -18.69 12.68 -16.62
CA MET A 110 -19.57 11.50 -16.75
C MET A 110 -19.62 10.69 -15.46
N PHE A 111 -18.55 10.71 -14.69
CA PHE A 111 -18.38 9.97 -13.43
C PHE A 111 -19.31 10.45 -12.29
N GLN A 112 -19.62 11.75 -12.23
CA GLN A 112 -20.65 12.28 -11.32
C GLN A 112 -22.08 11.92 -11.76
N ILE A 113 -22.29 11.67 -13.06
CA ILE A 113 -23.61 11.32 -13.63
C ILE A 113 -23.93 9.84 -13.38
N THR A 114 -22.96 8.92 -13.53
CA THR A 114 -23.20 7.47 -13.34
C THR A 114 -23.50 7.08 -11.89
N ARG A 115 -23.06 7.87 -10.90
CA ARG A 115 -23.33 7.64 -9.47
C ARG A 115 -24.67 8.17 -8.97
N GLN A 116 -25.34 9.03 -9.74
CA GLN A 116 -26.63 9.61 -9.35
C GLN A 116 -27.71 8.55 -9.06
N PRO A 117 -27.91 7.50 -9.87
CA PRO A 117 -28.93 6.48 -9.60
C PRO A 117 -28.66 5.73 -8.29
N LEU A 118 -27.40 5.36 -8.02
CA LEU A 118 -27.01 4.66 -6.80
C LEU A 118 -27.19 5.54 -5.55
N LEU A 119 -26.74 6.79 -5.61
CA LEU A 119 -26.89 7.75 -4.49
C LEU A 119 -28.36 8.13 -4.26
N LYS A 120 -29.15 8.32 -5.34
CA LYS A 120 -30.61 8.51 -5.25
C LYS A 120 -31.30 7.30 -4.65
N SER A 121 -30.84 6.08 -4.96
CA SER A 121 -31.35 4.87 -4.31
C SER A 121 -31.12 4.94 -2.80
N MET A 122 -30.01 5.52 -2.34
CA MET A 122 -29.76 5.74 -0.91
C MET A 122 -30.48 6.97 -0.32
N LYS A 123 -31.36 7.65 -1.09
CA LYS A 123 -31.94 8.98 -0.79
C LYS A 123 -30.91 10.05 -0.43
N ILE A 124 -29.67 9.88 -0.88
CA ILE A 124 -28.61 10.86 -0.69
C ILE A 124 -28.81 11.97 -1.72
N ASP A 125 -29.17 13.17 -1.25
CA ASP A 125 -29.26 14.35 -2.11
C ASP A 125 -27.86 14.92 -2.36
N ILE A 126 -27.35 14.65 -3.57
CA ILE A 126 -26.06 15.16 -4.04
C ILE A 126 -26.02 16.70 -4.00
N ARG A 127 -27.13 17.40 -4.25
CA ARG A 127 -27.14 18.87 -4.20
C ARG A 127 -26.90 19.37 -2.77
N SER A 128 -27.60 18.80 -1.79
CA SER A 128 -27.38 19.08 -0.38
C SER A 128 -25.93 18.79 0.05
N ILE A 129 -25.37 17.64 -0.38
CA ILE A 129 -23.97 17.26 -0.11
C ILE A 129 -22.99 18.29 -0.67
N LEU A 130 -23.16 18.69 -1.94
CA LEU A 130 -22.27 19.66 -2.59
C LEU A 130 -22.40 21.05 -1.94
N ASN A 131 -23.62 21.47 -1.58
CA ASN A 131 -23.84 22.72 -0.85
C ASN A 131 -23.15 22.72 0.51
N LYS A 132 -23.22 21.59 1.25
CA LYS A 132 -22.51 21.42 2.52
C LYS A 132 -21.00 21.56 2.34
N ALA A 133 -20.44 20.95 1.28
CA ALA A 133 -19.03 21.04 0.98
C ALA A 133 -18.58 22.46 0.60
N MET A 134 -19.37 23.17 -0.21
CA MET A 134 -19.06 24.56 -0.62
C MET A 134 -19.00 25.54 0.56
N ASN A 135 -19.76 25.27 1.62
CA ASN A 135 -19.84 26.10 2.82
C ASN A 135 -18.78 25.75 3.88
N ASP A 136 -17.99 24.70 3.69
CA ASP A 136 -16.92 24.32 4.61
C ASP A 136 -15.68 25.22 4.40
N LYS A 137 -15.34 26.05 5.40
CA LYS A 137 -14.18 26.96 5.34
C LYS A 137 -12.85 26.21 5.27
N GLU A 138 -12.74 25.03 5.89
CA GLU A 138 -11.53 24.19 5.76
C GLU A 138 -11.41 23.57 4.38
N PHE A 139 -12.55 23.30 3.73
CA PHE A 139 -12.57 22.85 2.35
C PHE A 139 -12.02 23.92 1.39
N GLN A 140 -12.47 25.16 1.55
CA GLN A 140 -11.91 26.30 0.79
C GLN A 140 -10.42 26.48 1.09
N LYS A 141 -10.01 26.31 2.36
CA LYS A 141 -8.60 26.32 2.75
C LYS A 141 -7.81 25.17 2.12
N LEU A 142 -8.36 23.96 1.98
CA LEU A 142 -7.66 22.87 1.29
C LEU A 142 -7.44 23.20 -0.19
N TYR A 143 -8.40 23.85 -0.85
CA TYR A 143 -8.26 24.32 -2.22
C TYR A 143 -7.18 25.42 -2.33
N LEU A 144 -7.12 26.34 -1.36
CA LEU A 144 -6.07 27.35 -1.27
C LEU A 144 -4.70 26.75 -0.91
N ASP A 145 -4.61 25.79 0.02
CA ASP A 145 -3.37 25.07 0.37
C ASP A 145 -2.87 24.20 -0.80
N LEU A 146 -3.80 23.69 -1.62
CA LEU A 146 -3.55 23.03 -2.89
C LEU A 146 -3.02 23.98 -3.96
N ASP A 147 -3.25 25.29 -3.82
CA ASP A 147 -2.73 26.33 -4.71
C ASP A 147 -1.43 26.92 -4.13
N ASP A 148 -1.40 27.49 -2.92
CA ASP A 148 -0.30 28.30 -2.35
C ASP A 148 1.03 27.55 -2.14
N GLN A 149 1.06 26.45 -1.37
CA GLN A 149 2.32 25.70 -1.16
C GLN A 149 2.63 24.73 -2.29
N SER A 150 1.60 24.37 -3.04
CA SER A 150 1.82 23.78 -4.34
C SER A 150 2.48 24.78 -5.27
N GLU A 151 2.23 26.09 -5.16
CA GLU A 151 2.76 27.08 -6.09
C GLU A 151 4.25 27.24 -5.91
N GLU A 152 4.76 27.31 -4.67
CA GLU A 152 6.21 27.43 -4.46
C GLU A 152 6.94 26.14 -4.87
N GLN A 153 6.38 24.98 -4.53
CA GLN A 153 6.94 23.69 -4.93
C GLN A 153 6.77 23.44 -6.43
N ARG A 154 5.64 23.84 -7.05
CA ARG A 154 5.41 23.83 -8.49
C ARG A 154 6.33 24.82 -9.18
N LYS A 155 6.56 26.02 -8.64
CA LYS A 155 7.53 27.01 -9.17
C LYS A 155 8.93 26.43 -9.15
N LYS A 156 9.37 25.80 -8.07
CA LYS A 156 10.65 25.08 -8.00
C LYS A 156 10.71 23.89 -8.97
N GLU A 157 9.63 23.13 -9.10
CA GLU A 157 9.54 22.00 -10.03
C GLU A 157 9.49 22.47 -11.49
N GLU A 158 8.77 23.55 -11.81
CA GLU A 158 8.66 24.19 -13.12
C GLU A 158 9.96 24.88 -13.52
N GLU A 159 10.63 25.54 -12.57
CA GLU A 159 11.96 26.11 -12.77
C GLU A 159 12.97 24.99 -13.04
N THR A 160 12.91 23.92 -12.26
CA THR A 160 13.69 22.70 -12.54
C THR A 160 13.34 22.19 -13.94
N GLU A 161 12.08 21.99 -14.30
CA GLU A 161 11.67 21.53 -15.63
C GLU A 161 12.12 22.46 -16.76
N LYS A 162 12.11 23.78 -16.55
CA LYS A 162 12.63 24.78 -17.49
C LYS A 162 14.13 24.62 -17.68
N ILE A 163 14.89 24.46 -16.60
CA ILE A 163 16.34 24.16 -16.66
C ILE A 163 16.55 22.84 -17.42
N LEU A 164 15.80 21.79 -17.06
CA LEU A 164 15.95 20.48 -17.71
C LEU A 164 15.61 20.53 -19.21
N ALA A 165 14.63 21.34 -19.61
CA ALA A 165 14.22 21.50 -21.01
C ALA A 165 15.26 22.22 -21.87
N GLN A 166 16.16 23.01 -21.27
CA GLN A 166 17.24 23.72 -21.98
C GLN A 166 18.48 22.83 -22.20
N ILE A 167 18.61 21.74 -21.46
CA ILE A 167 19.78 20.85 -21.54
C ILE A 167 19.59 19.88 -22.71
N GLN A 168 20.49 19.94 -23.69
CA GLN A 168 20.50 18.98 -24.80
C GLN A 168 20.96 17.60 -24.31
N PRO A 169 20.19 16.51 -24.57
CA PRO A 169 20.61 15.16 -24.23
C PRO A 169 21.88 14.76 -24.99
N LEU A 170 22.88 14.24 -24.28
CA LEU A 170 24.08 13.68 -24.89
C LEU A 170 23.79 12.27 -25.40
N SER A 171 24.42 11.89 -26.51
CA SER A 171 24.49 10.50 -26.96
C SER A 171 25.31 9.65 -25.98
N GLU A 172 25.13 8.32 -26.01
CA GLU A 172 25.91 7.45 -25.12
C GLU A 172 27.43 7.57 -25.35
N SER A 173 27.85 7.87 -26.59
CA SER A 173 29.27 8.07 -26.91
C SER A 173 29.81 9.33 -26.27
N GLU A 174 29.06 10.43 -26.33
CA GLU A 174 29.45 11.70 -25.71
C GLU A 174 29.48 11.60 -24.18
N VAL A 175 28.55 10.85 -23.58
CA VAL A 175 28.58 10.57 -22.13
C VAL A 175 29.85 9.80 -21.75
N ARG A 176 30.18 8.71 -22.48
CA ARG A 176 31.39 7.91 -22.22
C ARG A 176 32.67 8.74 -22.40
N GLU A 177 32.75 9.53 -23.48
CA GLU A 177 33.89 10.41 -23.74
C GLU A 177 34.04 11.47 -22.64
N GLY A 178 32.93 12.07 -22.22
CA GLY A 178 32.90 13.02 -21.12
C GLY A 178 33.41 12.43 -19.81
N ILE A 179 32.97 11.20 -19.48
CA ILE A 179 33.41 10.48 -18.28
C ILE A 179 34.92 10.24 -18.35
N GLU A 180 35.42 9.68 -19.45
CA GLU A 180 36.85 9.41 -19.65
C GLU A 180 37.71 10.68 -19.56
N LYS A 181 37.24 11.79 -20.15
CA LYS A 181 37.92 13.09 -20.09
C LYS A 181 38.05 13.58 -18.64
N LEU A 182 36.97 13.49 -17.85
CA LEU A 182 37.00 13.87 -16.43
C LEU A 182 37.85 12.91 -15.60
N ARG A 183 37.79 11.59 -15.85
CA ARG A 183 38.65 10.61 -15.19
C ARG A 183 40.13 10.93 -15.40
N LYS A 184 40.55 11.25 -16.63
CA LYS A 184 41.92 11.69 -16.94
C LYS A 184 42.27 13.01 -16.25
N LYS A 185 41.39 14.01 -16.29
CA LYS A 185 41.60 15.31 -15.64
C LYS A 185 41.87 15.17 -14.14
N HIS A 186 41.16 14.26 -13.48
CA HIS A 186 41.27 14.02 -12.04
C HIS A 186 42.22 12.87 -11.68
N ASN A 187 42.93 12.29 -12.64
CA ASN A 187 43.83 11.14 -12.46
C ASN A 187 43.17 9.93 -11.77
N LEU A 188 41.90 9.66 -12.09
CA LEU A 188 41.14 8.57 -11.48
C LEU A 188 41.61 7.21 -11.99
N ASN A 189 41.81 6.27 -11.06
CA ASN A 189 42.07 4.88 -11.39
C ASN A 189 40.75 4.08 -11.54
N GLN A 190 40.84 2.78 -11.83
CA GLN A 190 39.67 1.98 -12.25
C GLN A 190 38.57 1.85 -11.18
N ASN A 191 38.93 1.94 -9.90
CA ASN A 191 38.02 1.80 -8.76
C ASN A 191 37.60 3.14 -8.13
N GLN A 192 37.91 4.25 -8.81
CA GLN A 192 37.47 5.59 -8.44
C GLN A 192 36.44 6.07 -9.45
N TYR A 193 35.43 6.79 -8.94
CA TYR A 193 34.23 7.11 -9.70
C TYR A 193 33.88 8.60 -9.55
N LEU A 194 33.22 9.13 -10.57
CA LEU A 194 32.60 10.45 -10.58
C LEU A 194 31.20 10.33 -9.96
N TYR A 195 30.91 11.08 -8.91
CA TYR A 195 29.60 11.02 -8.24
C TYR A 195 28.90 12.37 -8.19
N VAL A 196 27.56 12.32 -8.19
CA VAL A 196 26.69 13.48 -8.00
C VAL A 196 25.74 13.16 -6.85
N ILE A 197 25.71 14.00 -5.82
CA ILE A 197 24.74 13.90 -4.73
C ILE A 197 23.96 15.21 -4.62
N GLN A 198 22.66 15.13 -4.85
CA GLN A 198 21.75 16.25 -4.67
C GLN A 198 21.12 16.21 -3.28
N GLY A 199 21.25 17.31 -2.54
CA GLY A 199 20.54 17.54 -1.29
C GLY A 199 21.46 17.82 -0.11
N GLU A 200 20.83 18.29 0.95
CA GLU A 200 21.46 18.54 2.25
C GLU A 200 21.47 17.20 3.04
N TYR A 201 22.26 17.10 4.11
CA TYR A 201 22.38 15.91 4.99
C TYR A 201 23.29 14.75 4.52
N PHE A 202 23.86 14.77 3.32
CA PHE A 202 24.69 13.67 2.80
C PHE A 202 26.19 13.77 3.07
N ASN A 203 26.61 14.63 4.00
CA ASN A 203 28.03 14.92 4.22
C ASN A 203 28.84 13.66 4.59
N ASP A 204 28.28 12.78 5.42
CA ASP A 204 28.98 11.54 5.82
C ASP A 204 29.20 10.60 4.62
N MET A 205 28.20 10.49 3.73
CA MET A 205 28.31 9.72 2.49
C MET A 205 29.32 10.35 1.51
N LYS A 206 29.34 11.68 1.39
CA LYS A 206 30.34 12.41 0.58
C LYS A 206 31.74 12.20 1.14
N ASN A 207 31.91 12.31 2.46
CA ASN A 207 33.19 12.09 3.14
C ASN A 207 33.70 10.66 2.90
N LEU A 208 32.81 9.65 2.97
CA LEU A 208 33.15 8.27 2.62
C LEU A 208 33.65 8.17 1.17
N PHE A 209 32.92 8.69 0.20
CA PHE A 209 33.31 8.63 -1.21
C PHE A 209 34.63 9.37 -1.48
N ASN A 210 34.81 10.56 -0.91
CA ASN A 210 36.05 11.32 -1.00
C ASN A 210 37.24 10.58 -0.39
N SER A 211 37.05 9.88 0.73
CA SER A 211 38.10 9.05 1.34
C SER A 211 38.54 7.87 0.47
N LEU A 212 37.67 7.41 -0.44
CA LEU A 212 37.96 6.39 -1.45
C LEU A 212 38.57 7.00 -2.73
N GLY A 213 38.78 8.32 -2.77
CA GLY A 213 39.28 9.05 -3.92
C GLY A 213 38.28 9.17 -5.07
N TRP A 214 36.98 9.02 -4.78
CA TRP A 214 35.94 9.38 -5.74
C TRP A 214 35.87 10.91 -5.84
N VAL A 215 35.34 11.41 -6.95
CA VAL A 215 35.27 12.86 -7.21
C VAL A 215 33.83 13.31 -7.34
N GLU A 216 33.47 14.29 -6.52
CA GLU A 216 32.17 14.97 -6.60
C GLU A 216 32.10 15.86 -7.85
N ILE A 217 30.99 15.78 -8.55
CA ILE A 217 30.61 16.73 -9.59
C ILE A 217 29.49 17.61 -9.03
N GLU A 218 29.80 18.90 -8.87
CA GLU A 218 28.88 19.89 -8.27
C GLU A 218 27.64 20.15 -9.13
N ASP A 219 27.77 20.08 -10.46
CA ASP A 219 26.65 20.24 -11.37
C ASP A 219 25.67 19.05 -11.24
N VAL A 220 24.62 19.24 -10.45
CA VAL A 220 23.56 18.24 -10.23
C VAL A 220 22.79 17.89 -11.51
N TYR A 221 22.88 18.68 -12.56
CA TYR A 221 22.23 18.43 -13.84
C TYR A 221 23.12 17.75 -14.87
N THR A 222 24.41 17.56 -14.57
CA THR A 222 25.35 16.87 -15.47
C THR A 222 24.84 15.50 -15.91
N GLN A 223 25.17 15.16 -17.16
CA GLN A 223 24.98 13.82 -17.75
C GLN A 223 26.23 12.94 -17.61
N ILE A 224 27.34 13.55 -17.18
CA ILE A 224 28.66 12.95 -17.09
C ILE A 224 28.93 12.60 -15.61
N TYR A 225 28.63 11.36 -15.25
CA TYR A 225 28.80 10.81 -13.90
C TYR A 225 28.88 9.28 -13.98
N ASP A 226 29.47 8.64 -12.96
CA ASP A 226 29.35 7.20 -12.74
C ASP A 226 28.15 6.89 -11.81
N PHE A 227 28.04 7.63 -10.70
CA PHE A 227 26.97 7.48 -9.70
C PHE A 227 26.17 8.78 -9.54
N LYS A 228 24.83 8.68 -9.47
CA LYS A 228 23.96 9.83 -9.17
C LYS A 228 22.91 9.51 -8.13
N PHE A 229 22.97 10.22 -7.01
CA PHE A 229 21.94 10.25 -5.98
C PHE A 229 21.12 11.53 -6.12
N CYS A 230 19.85 11.44 -6.56
CA CYS A 230 19.03 12.63 -6.80
C CYS A 230 17.55 12.47 -6.43
N TYR A 231 16.92 13.61 -6.12
CA TYR A 231 15.49 13.70 -5.82
C TYR A 231 14.64 14.12 -7.03
N LEU A 232 15.26 14.33 -8.20
CA LEU A 232 14.59 14.77 -9.42
C LEU A 232 13.53 13.76 -9.87
N LYS A 233 12.29 14.23 -10.09
CA LYS A 233 11.15 13.40 -10.54
C LYS A 233 11.32 12.89 -11.97
N LYS A 234 12.10 13.58 -12.80
CA LYS A 234 12.40 13.23 -14.20
C LYS A 234 13.92 13.24 -14.39
N PHE A 235 14.46 12.18 -14.97
CA PHE A 235 15.84 12.17 -15.46
C PHE A 235 15.91 12.97 -16.76
N LEU A 236 16.97 13.78 -16.91
CA LEU A 236 17.29 14.55 -18.13
C LEU A 236 17.44 13.68 -19.38
N HIS A 237 18.03 12.51 -19.19
CA HIS A 237 18.34 11.52 -20.20
C HIS A 237 18.20 10.15 -19.57
N LYS A 238 17.95 9.14 -20.39
CA LYS A 238 18.03 7.74 -19.97
C LYS A 238 19.51 7.46 -19.67
N PRO A 239 19.91 7.16 -18.41
CA PRO A 239 21.33 6.93 -18.13
C PRO A 239 21.87 5.79 -19.01
N ILE A 240 23.17 5.75 -19.27
CA ILE A 240 23.77 4.64 -20.03
C ILE A 240 23.88 3.39 -19.13
N PRO A 241 24.09 2.17 -19.68
CA PRO A 241 24.13 0.94 -18.88
C PRO A 241 25.15 0.94 -17.74
N GLU A 242 26.26 1.65 -17.86
CA GLU A 242 27.35 1.72 -16.88
C GLU A 242 27.04 2.67 -15.71
N GLN A 243 26.10 3.61 -15.91
CA GLN A 243 25.72 4.59 -14.89
C GLN A 243 24.78 4.01 -13.85
N VAL A 244 25.02 4.37 -12.59
CA VAL A 244 24.19 4.00 -11.45
C VAL A 244 23.32 5.19 -11.02
N VAL A 245 22.02 4.94 -10.82
CA VAL A 245 21.08 5.94 -10.30
C VAL A 245 20.27 5.43 -9.11
N SER A 246 20.03 6.30 -8.13
CA SER A 246 19.35 5.96 -6.86
C SER A 246 17.82 6.09 -6.90
N ARG A 247 17.21 6.01 -8.08
CA ARG A 247 15.76 6.12 -8.26
C ARG A 247 15.27 5.37 -9.49
N PHE A 248 14.14 4.67 -9.34
CA PHE A 248 13.44 4.10 -10.49
C PHE A 248 12.69 5.17 -11.26
N ALA A 249 12.71 5.09 -12.60
CA ALA A 249 11.96 6.02 -13.46
C ALA A 249 10.44 6.03 -13.17
N SER A 250 9.92 4.92 -12.65
CA SER A 250 8.57 4.83 -12.10
C SER A 250 8.54 3.84 -10.94
N ALA A 251 7.91 4.25 -9.84
CA ALA A 251 7.45 3.40 -8.75
C ALA A 251 6.02 3.83 -8.33
N LYS A 252 5.22 4.33 -9.29
CA LYS A 252 3.97 5.06 -9.01
C LYS A 252 2.92 4.21 -8.31
N LEU A 253 2.78 2.92 -8.66
CA LEU A 253 1.80 2.07 -7.98
C LEU A 253 2.23 1.73 -6.55
N LEU A 254 3.53 1.70 -6.24
CA LEU A 254 3.98 1.47 -4.87
C LEU A 254 3.73 2.69 -3.97
N THR A 255 3.97 3.89 -4.51
CA THR A 255 4.17 5.11 -3.71
C THR A 255 2.97 6.06 -3.70
N THR A 256 1.95 5.79 -4.50
CA THR A 256 0.67 6.51 -4.46
C THR A 256 -0.35 5.74 -3.65
N LYS A 257 -1.27 6.46 -3.00
CA LYS A 257 -2.28 5.85 -2.12
C LYS A 257 -3.24 4.92 -2.89
N PHE A 258 -3.76 5.38 -4.01
CA PHE A 258 -4.64 4.55 -4.87
C PHE A 258 -3.85 3.43 -5.55
N GLY A 259 -2.62 3.70 -6.01
CA GLY A 259 -1.76 2.69 -6.61
C GLY A 259 -1.50 1.53 -5.66
N LEU A 260 -1.13 1.84 -4.41
CA LEU A 260 -0.83 0.84 -3.39
C LEU A 260 -2.09 0.05 -3.05
N ALA A 261 -3.21 0.73 -2.81
CA ALA A 261 -4.49 0.09 -2.54
C ALA A 261 -4.93 -0.85 -3.67
N ARG A 262 -4.72 -0.47 -4.94
CA ARG A 262 -5.05 -1.31 -6.10
C ARG A 262 -4.08 -2.48 -6.25
N SER A 263 -2.78 -2.26 -6.12
CA SER A 263 -1.77 -3.31 -6.27
C SER A 263 -1.88 -4.38 -5.18
N LEU A 264 -2.16 -3.98 -3.93
CA LEU A 264 -2.30 -4.93 -2.82
C LEU A 264 -3.50 -5.88 -2.99
N LYS A 265 -4.54 -5.50 -3.75
CA LYS A 265 -5.64 -6.43 -4.08
C LYS A 265 -5.18 -7.67 -4.85
N SER A 266 -4.06 -7.59 -5.58
CA SER A 266 -3.47 -8.74 -6.28
C SER A 266 -2.48 -9.54 -5.43
N CYS A 267 -2.25 -9.16 -4.16
CA CYS A 267 -1.30 -9.81 -3.25
C CYS A 267 -1.58 -11.29 -3.05
N TYR A 268 -2.85 -11.64 -2.90
CA TYR A 268 -3.25 -13.04 -2.73
C TYR A 268 -2.93 -13.88 -3.97
N ILE A 269 -3.16 -13.33 -5.16
CA ILE A 269 -2.96 -14.03 -6.43
C ILE A 269 -1.46 -14.18 -6.75
N LEU A 270 -0.68 -13.14 -6.48
CA LEU A 270 0.75 -13.10 -6.81
C LEU A 270 1.64 -13.76 -5.75
N GLY A 271 1.18 -13.81 -4.51
CA GLY A 271 2.00 -14.24 -3.37
C GLY A 271 1.32 -15.15 -2.35
N GLY A 272 0.03 -15.48 -2.52
CA GLY A 272 -0.73 -16.32 -1.57
C GLY A 272 -1.08 -15.63 -0.25
N VAL A 273 -0.83 -14.32 -0.12
CA VAL A 273 -1.06 -13.57 1.12
C VAL A 273 -2.26 -12.64 0.96
N ASP A 274 -3.23 -12.75 1.88
CA ASP A 274 -4.37 -11.83 1.91
C ASP A 274 -3.93 -10.47 2.46
N SER A 275 -4.00 -9.44 1.63
CA SER A 275 -3.69 -8.07 2.03
C SER A 275 -4.54 -7.56 3.20
N ASN A 276 -5.76 -8.07 3.39
CA ASN A 276 -6.60 -7.60 4.49
C ASN A 276 -6.06 -7.98 5.87
N THR A 277 -5.08 -8.91 5.95
CA THR A 277 -4.41 -9.29 7.20
C THR A 277 -3.35 -8.28 7.66
N PHE A 278 -2.92 -7.36 6.79
CA PHE A 278 -1.86 -6.40 7.09
C PHE A 278 -2.05 -5.01 6.48
N PHE A 279 -3.09 -4.78 5.69
CA PHE A 279 -3.39 -3.50 5.07
C PHE A 279 -4.88 -3.17 5.30
N PRO A 280 -5.21 -2.06 5.97
CA PRO A 280 -6.59 -1.69 6.22
C PRO A 280 -7.34 -1.54 4.90
N ARG A 281 -8.54 -2.11 4.82
CA ARG A 281 -9.35 -2.12 3.59
C ARG A 281 -9.47 -0.70 3.02
N CYS A 282 -9.16 -0.55 1.74
CA CYS A 282 -8.95 0.74 1.10
C CYS A 282 -9.51 0.73 -0.32
N TYR A 283 -10.19 1.83 -0.68
CA TYR A 283 -10.95 1.96 -1.92
C TYR A 283 -10.59 3.27 -2.62
N ASP A 284 -10.32 3.21 -3.92
CA ASP A 284 -10.14 4.38 -4.78
C ASP A 284 -11.50 4.98 -5.13
N LEU A 285 -11.86 6.11 -4.50
CA LEU A 285 -13.17 6.74 -4.72
C LEU A 285 -13.27 7.41 -6.09
N SER A 286 -12.17 7.48 -6.86
CA SER A 286 -12.16 7.93 -8.25
C SER A 286 -12.34 6.81 -9.27
N ASP A 287 -12.40 5.55 -8.83
CA ASP A 287 -12.81 4.40 -9.64
C ASP A 287 -14.26 4.02 -9.32
N GLU A 288 -15.04 3.68 -10.34
CA GLU A 288 -16.48 3.44 -10.18
C GLU A 288 -16.74 2.17 -9.37
N ASN A 289 -16.00 1.10 -9.67
CA ASN A 289 -16.17 -0.20 -9.03
C ASN A 289 -15.70 -0.14 -7.57
N ASP A 290 -14.55 0.48 -7.32
CA ASP A 290 -14.03 0.66 -5.96
C ASP A 290 -14.97 1.50 -5.09
N PHE A 291 -15.65 2.48 -5.69
CA PHE A 291 -16.61 3.28 -4.98
C PHE A 291 -17.89 2.52 -4.62
N GLU A 292 -18.42 1.70 -5.53
CA GLU A 292 -19.53 0.81 -5.21
C GLU A 292 -19.14 -0.18 -4.10
N ASP A 293 -17.95 -0.78 -4.21
CA ASP A 293 -17.42 -1.67 -3.18
C ASP A 293 -17.23 -0.93 -1.83
N PHE A 294 -16.81 0.34 -1.85
CA PHE A 294 -16.73 1.17 -0.64
C PHE A 294 -18.10 1.39 0.00
N LEU A 295 -19.13 1.72 -0.80
CA LEU A 295 -20.47 1.94 -0.28
C LEU A 295 -21.03 0.67 0.38
N GLU A 296 -20.87 -0.49 -0.26
CA GLU A 296 -21.32 -1.75 0.33
C GLU A 296 -20.50 -2.10 1.59
N GLU A 297 -19.18 -1.92 1.58
CA GLU A 297 -18.34 -2.14 2.76
C GLU A 297 -18.71 -1.21 3.91
N TYR A 298 -19.04 0.04 3.63
CA TYR A 298 -19.51 0.98 4.64
C TYR A 298 -20.80 0.47 5.30
N LYS A 299 -21.77 -0.05 4.52
CA LYS A 299 -23.02 -0.61 5.05
C LYS A 299 -22.77 -1.86 5.88
N PHE A 300 -21.88 -2.76 5.43
CA PHE A 300 -21.50 -3.93 6.21
C PHE A 300 -20.87 -3.54 7.54
N THR A 301 -19.91 -2.61 7.51
CA THR A 301 -19.23 -2.14 8.72
C THR A 301 -20.21 -1.43 9.66
N PHE A 302 -21.17 -0.67 9.11
CA PHE A 302 -22.23 -0.04 9.88
C PHE A 302 -23.12 -1.07 10.57
N ALA A 303 -23.60 -2.09 9.84
CA ALA A 303 -24.43 -3.16 10.39
C ALA A 303 -23.69 -3.96 11.49
N GLU A 304 -22.42 -4.32 11.24
CA GLU A 304 -21.56 -5.00 12.23
C GLU A 304 -21.42 -4.17 13.51
N ASN A 305 -21.12 -2.88 13.36
CA ASN A 305 -20.93 -1.97 14.47
C ASN A 305 -22.23 -1.69 15.23
N TYR A 306 -23.36 -1.64 14.52
CA TYR A 306 -24.68 -1.52 15.14
C TYR A 306 -24.95 -2.70 16.08
N LEU A 307 -24.70 -3.94 15.63
CA LEU A 307 -24.87 -5.13 16.46
C LEU A 307 -23.88 -5.19 17.63
N LYS A 308 -22.62 -4.76 17.44
CA LYS A 308 -21.60 -4.68 18.51
C LYS A 308 -22.01 -3.75 19.66
N LYS A 309 -22.90 -2.78 19.42
CA LYS A 309 -23.36 -1.79 20.42
C LYS A 309 -24.55 -2.25 21.28
N ASN A 310 -24.90 -3.54 21.26
CA ASN A 310 -26.06 -4.10 21.97
C ASN A 310 -27.35 -3.32 21.70
N PRO A 311 -27.79 -3.26 20.43
CA PRO A 311 -28.96 -2.49 20.03
C PRO A 311 -30.25 -3.08 20.60
N LYS A 312 -31.31 -2.25 20.65
CA LYS A 312 -32.63 -2.63 21.21
C LYS A 312 -33.78 -2.56 20.20
N ASP A 313 -33.52 -2.11 18.98
CA ASP A 313 -34.52 -2.01 17.92
C ASP A 313 -34.50 -3.29 17.07
N GLU A 314 -35.52 -4.12 17.25
CA GLU A 314 -35.67 -5.44 16.61
C GLU A 314 -35.66 -5.36 15.08
N GLU A 315 -36.33 -4.35 14.51
CA GLU A 315 -36.39 -4.17 13.06
C GLU A 315 -34.98 -3.89 12.50
N LYS A 316 -34.25 -2.96 13.12
CA LYS A 316 -32.86 -2.67 12.74
C LYS A 316 -31.92 -3.84 12.98
N ILE A 317 -32.13 -4.62 14.04
CA ILE A 317 -31.34 -5.83 14.32
C ILE A 317 -31.53 -6.84 13.19
N ASN A 318 -32.78 -7.13 12.81
CA ASN A 318 -33.08 -8.09 11.75
C ASN A 318 -32.49 -7.65 10.41
N ILE A 319 -32.59 -6.35 10.07
CA ILE A 319 -31.98 -5.78 8.88
C ILE A 319 -30.45 -5.92 8.92
N ALA A 320 -29.81 -5.61 10.06
CA ALA A 320 -28.36 -5.74 10.21
C ALA A 320 -27.90 -7.20 10.06
N ILE A 321 -28.62 -8.15 10.66
CA ILE A 321 -28.36 -9.58 10.52
C ILE A 321 -28.48 -10.01 9.05
N GLU A 322 -29.54 -9.59 8.35
CA GLU A 322 -29.72 -9.91 6.93
C GLU A 322 -28.56 -9.39 6.07
N ILE A 323 -28.16 -8.13 6.27
CA ILE A 323 -27.01 -7.51 5.60
C ILE A 323 -25.73 -8.30 5.87
N LEU A 324 -25.45 -8.69 7.11
CA LEU A 324 -24.24 -9.42 7.46
C LEU A 324 -24.27 -10.89 6.99
N ASN A 325 -25.45 -11.51 6.89
CA ASN A 325 -25.59 -12.83 6.28
C ASN A 325 -25.17 -12.80 4.81
N TYR A 326 -25.44 -11.71 4.10
CA TYR A 326 -24.84 -11.52 2.79
C TYR A 326 -23.32 -11.51 2.90
N LYS A 327 -22.71 -10.71 3.79
CA LYS A 327 -21.24 -10.65 3.97
C LYS A 327 -20.65 -12.04 4.20
N LEU A 328 -21.29 -12.88 5.00
CA LEU A 328 -20.89 -14.25 5.32
C LEU A 328 -21.23 -15.29 4.24
N MET A 329 -22.02 -14.93 3.22
CA MET A 329 -22.48 -15.86 2.19
C MET A 329 -21.31 -16.56 1.48
N PRO A 330 -21.42 -17.86 1.16
CA PRO A 330 -20.42 -18.55 0.37
C PRO A 330 -20.18 -17.87 -0.97
N ILE A 331 -18.92 -17.88 -1.44
CA ILE A 331 -18.53 -17.22 -2.69
C ILE A 331 -19.35 -17.71 -3.90
N GLN A 332 -19.72 -18.99 -3.92
CA GLN A 332 -20.50 -19.56 -5.02
C GLN A 332 -21.90 -18.96 -5.11
N ASP A 333 -22.51 -18.67 -3.97
CA ASP A 333 -23.84 -18.06 -3.90
C ASP A 333 -23.77 -16.56 -4.27
N LYS A 334 -22.70 -15.87 -3.85
CA LYS A 334 -22.42 -14.50 -4.31
C LYS A 334 -22.26 -14.44 -5.83
N ILE A 335 -21.53 -15.39 -6.43
CA ILE A 335 -21.36 -15.51 -7.89
C ILE A 335 -22.71 -15.72 -8.58
N ASN A 336 -23.55 -16.62 -8.06
CA ASN A 336 -24.85 -16.91 -8.64
C ASN A 336 -25.76 -15.66 -8.62
N ARG A 337 -25.72 -14.89 -7.53
CA ARG A 337 -26.50 -13.66 -7.37
C ARG A 337 -26.06 -12.54 -8.31
N ILE A 338 -24.76 -12.41 -8.61
CA ILE A 338 -24.25 -11.42 -9.60
C ILE A 338 -24.85 -11.65 -11.01
N THR A 339 -25.32 -12.86 -11.31
CA THR A 339 -25.92 -13.20 -12.61
C THR A 339 -27.44 -13.07 -12.67
N CYS A 340 -28.10 -12.78 -11.54
CA CYS A 340 -29.53 -12.49 -11.46
C CYS A 340 -29.72 -10.97 -11.39
N GLU A 341 -30.87 -10.45 -11.82
CA GLU A 341 -31.22 -9.02 -11.76
C GLU A 341 -31.44 -8.51 -10.31
N ASP A 342 -30.48 -8.74 -9.41
CA ASP A 342 -30.63 -8.46 -7.99
C ASP A 342 -29.99 -7.12 -7.58
N TYR A 343 -30.87 -6.28 -7.04
CA TYR A 343 -30.67 -5.02 -6.34
C TYR A 343 -29.48 -5.01 -5.33
N PRO A 344 -29.01 -3.83 -4.86
CA PRO A 344 -27.94 -3.71 -3.88
C PRO A 344 -28.17 -4.61 -2.64
N ILE A 345 -27.08 -5.08 -2.03
CA ILE A 345 -27.06 -6.07 -0.94
C ILE A 345 -27.93 -5.60 0.23
N CYS A 346 -27.85 -4.31 0.53
CA CYS A 346 -28.79 -3.61 1.37
C CYS A 346 -29.65 -2.70 0.48
N THR A 347 -30.95 -2.96 0.46
CA THR A 347 -31.90 -2.14 -0.31
C THR A 347 -31.96 -0.70 0.23
N PRO A 348 -32.30 0.28 -0.62
CA PRO A 348 -32.66 1.63 -0.21
C PRO A 348 -33.49 1.75 1.07
N GLN A 349 -34.54 0.93 1.17
CA GLN A 349 -35.50 0.94 2.28
C GLN A 349 -34.85 0.38 3.55
N GLN A 350 -34.18 -0.76 3.47
CA GLN A 350 -33.41 -1.33 4.57
C GLN A 350 -32.35 -0.36 5.08
N TRP A 351 -31.60 0.26 4.16
CA TRP A 351 -30.58 1.25 4.52
C TRP A 351 -31.19 2.44 5.25
N GLN A 352 -32.34 2.95 4.78
CA GLN A 352 -33.02 4.04 5.45
C GLN A 352 -33.38 3.69 6.89
N ILE A 353 -33.97 2.51 7.13
CA ILE A 353 -34.35 2.09 8.49
C ILE A 353 -33.11 1.96 9.38
N LEU A 354 -32.10 1.23 8.90
CA LEU A 354 -30.88 0.96 9.66
C LEU A 354 -30.08 2.24 9.95
N TYR A 355 -29.93 3.10 8.95
CA TYR A 355 -29.14 4.33 9.04
C TYR A 355 -29.88 5.51 9.67
N LYS A 356 -31.22 5.44 9.84
CA LYS A 356 -32.01 6.53 10.44
C LYS A 356 -31.49 6.84 11.85
N LYS A 357 -30.91 8.02 12.03
CA LYS A 357 -30.59 8.59 13.34
C LYS A 357 -31.90 8.70 14.11
N SER A 358 -31.97 8.11 15.29
CA SER A 358 -33.19 7.99 16.10
C SER A 358 -33.94 9.32 16.19
N GLU A 359 -35.22 9.32 15.83
CA GLU A 359 -36.14 10.40 16.17
C GLU A 359 -36.46 10.38 17.69
N PRO A 360 -36.87 11.50 18.29
CA PRO A 360 -37.12 11.58 19.72
C PRO A 360 -38.35 10.74 20.10
N LYS A 361 -38.19 9.89 21.11
CA LYS A 361 -39.26 9.23 21.89
C LYS A 361 -40.23 8.36 21.08
N GLN A 362 -39.74 7.26 20.53
CA GLN A 362 -40.52 6.01 20.63
C GLN A 362 -39.94 5.23 21.79
N GLU A 363 -40.79 4.66 22.65
CA GLU A 363 -40.37 3.82 23.77
C GLU A 363 -39.41 2.77 23.19
N ILE A 364 -38.13 2.86 23.54
CA ILE A 364 -37.16 1.82 23.22
C ILE A 364 -37.59 0.64 24.08
N ILE A 365 -38.45 -0.21 23.53
CA ILE A 365 -38.86 -1.46 24.15
C ILE A 365 -37.56 -2.18 24.51
N GLN A 366 -37.41 -2.59 25.76
CA GLN A 366 -36.30 -3.47 26.14
C GLN A 366 -36.46 -4.77 25.36
N PHE A 367 -35.71 -4.88 24.27
CA PHE A 367 -35.69 -6.09 23.48
C PHE A 367 -34.91 -7.18 24.23
N ASN A 368 -35.60 -8.29 24.53
CA ASN A 368 -35.07 -9.41 25.30
C ASN A 368 -35.33 -10.77 24.62
N ASN A 369 -35.54 -10.81 23.30
CA ASN A 369 -35.78 -12.07 22.58
C ASN A 369 -34.51 -12.94 22.54
N PRO A 370 -34.48 -14.10 23.22
CA PRO A 370 -33.26 -14.91 23.34
C PRO A 370 -32.76 -15.45 21.98
N ASN A 371 -33.67 -15.77 21.05
CA ASN A 371 -33.31 -16.33 19.75
C ASN A 371 -32.56 -15.33 18.88
N ILE A 372 -32.95 -14.05 18.95
CA ILE A 372 -32.31 -12.98 18.19
C ILE A 372 -30.96 -12.63 18.83
N MET A 373 -30.86 -12.63 20.17
CA MET A 373 -29.58 -12.45 20.86
C MET A 373 -28.58 -13.56 20.50
N GLU A 374 -29.04 -14.81 20.42
CA GLU A 374 -28.22 -15.94 19.96
C GLU A 374 -27.80 -15.77 18.49
N SER A 375 -28.70 -15.25 17.64
CA SER A 375 -28.39 -14.95 16.23
C SER A 375 -27.32 -13.84 16.11
N ILE A 376 -27.40 -12.79 16.93
CA ILE A 376 -26.38 -11.73 17.00
C ILE A 376 -25.04 -12.32 17.44
N LYS A 377 -25.03 -13.16 18.47
CA LYS A 377 -23.81 -13.79 18.98
C LYS A 377 -23.16 -14.65 17.91
N ASN A 378 -23.94 -15.48 17.22
CA ASN A 378 -23.47 -16.35 16.14
C ASN A 378 -22.92 -15.56 14.96
N ILE A 379 -23.60 -14.50 14.51
CA ILE A 379 -23.14 -13.71 13.37
C ILE A 379 -21.85 -12.94 13.69
N LEU A 380 -21.75 -12.37 14.89
CA LEU A 380 -20.55 -11.67 15.34
C LEU A 380 -19.37 -12.63 15.54
N GLN A 381 -19.62 -13.83 16.06
CA GLN A 381 -18.60 -14.88 16.18
C GLN A 381 -18.07 -15.29 14.80
N ASN A 382 -18.97 -15.61 13.86
CA ASN A 382 -18.60 -15.97 12.50
C ASN A 382 -17.78 -14.85 11.81
N LEU A 383 -18.19 -13.58 11.98
CA LEU A 383 -17.43 -12.44 11.45
C LEU A 383 -16.04 -12.34 12.07
N SER A 384 -15.91 -12.60 13.38
CA SER A 384 -14.61 -12.58 14.07
C SER A 384 -13.66 -13.67 13.58
N ASP A 385 -14.21 -14.81 13.16
CA ASP A 385 -13.43 -15.95 12.65
C ASP A 385 -12.95 -15.73 11.20
N ILE A 386 -13.73 -15.00 10.38
CA ILE A 386 -13.43 -14.83 8.95
C ILE A 386 -12.80 -13.49 8.59
N ASP A 387 -13.19 -12.37 9.22
CA ASP A 387 -12.74 -11.02 8.84
C ASP A 387 -11.47 -10.66 9.62
N PRO A 388 -10.27 -10.62 8.96
CA PRO A 388 -9.01 -10.31 9.65
C PRO A 388 -9.00 -8.93 10.29
N GLN A 389 -9.91 -8.05 9.88
CA GLN A 389 -10.06 -6.69 10.35
C GLN A 389 -11.27 -6.52 11.30
N TYR A 390 -11.83 -7.60 11.83
CA TYR A 390 -12.91 -7.53 12.81
C TYR A 390 -12.50 -6.81 14.11
N LYS A 391 -11.28 -7.11 14.60
CA LYS A 391 -10.74 -6.60 15.89
C LYS A 391 -10.23 -5.16 15.83
N ILE A 392 -9.94 -4.63 14.65
CA ILE A 392 -9.41 -3.26 14.50
C ILE A 392 -10.50 -2.18 14.63
N SER A 393 -11.78 -2.56 14.60
CA SER A 393 -12.92 -1.65 14.76
C SER A 393 -13.41 -1.64 16.22
N LYS A 394 -13.63 -0.46 16.80
CA LYS A 394 -14.25 -0.26 18.12
C LYS A 394 -15.76 -0.09 18.03
N GLY A 395 -16.34 -0.19 16.85
CA GLY A 395 -17.77 0.05 16.65
C GLY A 395 -18.12 1.45 16.15
N GLU A 396 -17.13 2.31 15.86
CA GLU A 396 -17.39 3.72 15.52
C GLU A 396 -17.53 3.97 14.01
N ASN A 397 -17.25 2.95 13.19
CA ASN A 397 -17.27 3.00 11.72
C ASN A 397 -16.42 4.16 11.17
N ILE A 398 -15.24 4.37 11.74
CA ILE A 398 -14.39 5.48 11.34
C ILE A 398 -13.65 5.12 10.04
N TRP A 399 -13.71 6.04 9.07
CA TRP A 399 -13.01 6.00 7.79
C TRP A 399 -12.07 7.19 7.66
N VAL A 400 -10.89 6.93 7.08
CA VAL A 400 -9.88 7.95 6.78
C VAL A 400 -9.93 8.22 5.28
N THR A 401 -10.24 9.45 4.89
CA THR A 401 -10.11 9.87 3.49
C THR A 401 -8.75 10.51 3.30
N LYS A 402 -8.06 10.11 2.23
CA LYS A 402 -6.72 10.61 1.92
C LYS A 402 -6.66 11.07 0.47
N PRO A 403 -6.28 12.33 0.20
CA PRO A 403 -6.06 12.79 -1.16
C PRO A 403 -4.83 12.11 -1.77
N CYS A 404 -5.00 11.59 -2.98
CA CYS A 404 -4.01 10.79 -3.69
C CYS A 404 -2.78 11.58 -4.13
N GLY A 405 -2.94 12.87 -4.44
CA GLY A 405 -1.88 13.76 -4.92
C GLY A 405 -1.12 14.50 -3.82
N LEU A 406 -1.49 14.34 -2.54
CA LEU A 406 -0.87 15.07 -1.43
C LEU A 406 -0.11 14.15 -0.47
N SER A 407 0.82 14.77 0.24
CA SER A 407 1.70 14.17 1.25
C SER A 407 1.69 15.02 2.54
N ARG A 408 2.46 14.59 3.56
CA ARG A 408 2.67 15.35 4.81
C ARG A 408 1.39 15.53 5.66
N GLY A 409 0.46 14.59 5.56
CA GLY A 409 -0.82 14.62 6.28
C GLY A 409 -1.83 15.65 5.75
N ARG A 410 -1.54 16.34 4.64
CA ARG A 410 -2.43 17.37 4.07
C ARG A 410 -3.71 16.75 3.49
N GLY A 411 -4.84 17.37 3.83
CA GLY A 411 -6.17 16.92 3.43
C GLY A 411 -6.60 15.54 3.94
N VAL A 412 -5.84 14.92 4.85
CA VAL A 412 -6.27 13.69 5.49
C VAL A 412 -7.32 14.03 6.56
N LYS A 413 -8.51 13.42 6.44
CA LYS A 413 -9.62 13.63 7.39
C LYS A 413 -10.23 12.29 7.81
N TYR A 414 -10.81 12.29 9.00
CA TYR A 414 -11.48 11.14 9.62
C TYR A 414 -12.97 11.43 9.70
N PHE A 415 -13.80 10.44 9.38
CA PHE A 415 -15.25 10.56 9.34
C PHE A 415 -15.93 9.31 9.89
N LYS A 416 -17.05 9.50 10.59
CA LYS A 416 -17.97 8.42 10.96
C LYS A 416 -19.13 8.28 9.98
N GLU A 417 -19.56 9.40 9.40
CA GLU A 417 -20.80 9.51 8.62
C GLU A 417 -20.53 9.48 7.11
N LEU A 418 -21.38 8.75 6.37
CA LEU A 418 -21.23 8.56 4.93
C LEU A 418 -21.41 9.87 4.18
N GLU A 419 -22.40 10.67 4.56
CA GLU A 419 -22.69 11.95 3.90
C GLU A 419 -21.51 12.91 4.02
N ASP A 420 -20.77 12.88 5.13
CA ASP A 420 -19.61 13.73 5.35
C ASP A 420 -18.41 13.28 4.51
N ILE A 421 -18.20 11.96 4.38
CA ILE A 421 -17.21 11.38 3.48
C ILE A 421 -17.50 11.81 2.04
N LEU A 422 -18.74 11.66 1.59
CA LEU A 422 -19.17 11.99 0.24
C LEU A 422 -19.10 13.50 -0.01
N ALA A 423 -19.50 14.33 0.96
CA ALA A 423 -19.40 15.80 0.86
C ALA A 423 -17.95 16.23 0.70
N TYR A 424 -17.07 15.72 1.54
CA TYR A 424 -15.66 16.08 1.49
C TYR A 424 -14.99 15.63 0.18
N THR A 425 -15.25 14.39 -0.24
CA THR A 425 -14.57 13.79 -1.40
C THR A 425 -15.13 14.24 -2.75
N PHE A 426 -16.44 14.54 -2.84
CA PHE A 426 -17.06 15.04 -4.08
C PHE A 426 -17.07 16.56 -4.19
N GLY A 427 -17.03 17.28 -3.07
CA GLY A 427 -16.86 18.73 -3.08
C GLY A 427 -15.52 19.14 -3.69
N ALA A 428 -14.47 18.34 -3.44
CA ALA A 428 -13.09 18.58 -3.87
C ALA A 428 -12.92 18.36 -5.37
N LYS A 429 -13.25 19.39 -6.15
CA LYS A 429 -12.98 19.41 -7.59
C LYS A 429 -11.50 19.12 -7.84
N ASP A 430 -11.27 18.26 -8.82
CA ASP A 430 -9.97 17.84 -9.30
C ASP A 430 -9.06 17.02 -8.38
N VAL A 431 -9.51 16.64 -7.18
CA VAL A 431 -8.75 15.80 -6.25
C VAL A 431 -9.26 14.34 -6.23
N ASN A 432 -8.36 13.38 -6.39
CA ASN A 432 -8.70 11.95 -6.22
C ASN A 432 -8.49 11.56 -4.75
N PHE A 433 -9.38 10.74 -4.20
CA PHE A 433 -9.30 10.27 -2.82
C PHE A 433 -9.31 8.76 -2.76
N VAL A 434 -8.62 8.23 -1.75
CA VAL A 434 -8.94 6.91 -1.22
C VAL A 434 -9.74 7.04 0.08
N ALA A 435 -10.69 6.13 0.30
CA ALA A 435 -11.26 5.88 1.62
C ALA A 435 -10.63 4.60 2.19
N GLN A 436 -9.99 4.72 3.36
CA GLN A 436 -9.37 3.61 4.06
C GLN A 436 -10.03 3.42 5.42
N LYS A 437 -10.34 2.18 5.81
CA LYS A 437 -10.89 1.91 7.14
C LYS A 437 -9.89 2.34 8.21
N CYS A 438 -10.34 3.12 9.18
CA CYS A 438 -9.50 3.49 10.32
C CYS A 438 -9.26 2.27 11.22
N LEU A 439 -8.01 2.10 11.63
CA LEU A 439 -7.64 1.26 12.77
C LEU A 439 -8.05 2.03 14.04
N GLU A 440 -9.17 1.63 14.64
CA GLU A 440 -9.73 2.27 15.85
C GLU A 440 -9.14 1.65 17.12
N ASN A 441 -8.85 0.35 17.05
CA ASN A 441 -8.09 -0.38 18.06
C ASN A 441 -6.63 -0.50 17.61
N ILE A 442 -5.78 0.35 18.20
CA ILE A 442 -4.34 0.41 17.92
C ILE A 442 -3.60 0.41 19.24
N MET A 443 -2.37 -0.09 19.20
CA MET A 443 -1.47 0.10 20.32
C MET A 443 -1.23 1.59 20.54
N THR A 444 -1.26 2.01 21.80
CA THR A 444 -0.79 3.32 22.21
C THR A 444 0.32 3.17 23.25
N ILE A 445 1.23 4.16 23.27
CA ILE A 445 2.26 4.31 24.30
C ILE A 445 2.02 5.67 24.94
N GLN A 446 1.88 5.67 26.27
CA GLN A 446 1.44 6.87 27.02
C GLN A 446 0.14 7.45 26.43
N LYS A 447 -0.79 6.59 26.00
CA LYS A 447 -2.05 6.93 25.33
C LYS A 447 -1.92 7.71 24.01
N ARG A 448 -0.70 7.91 23.48
CA ARG A 448 -0.47 8.60 22.21
C ARG A 448 -0.41 7.60 21.07
N LYS A 449 -1.04 7.95 19.95
CA LYS A 449 -0.94 7.22 18.68
C LYS A 449 0.48 7.33 18.14
N PHE A 450 0.95 6.27 17.50
CA PHE A 450 2.23 6.28 16.79
C PHE A 450 2.18 5.48 15.49
N ASP A 451 3.16 5.73 14.64
CA ASP A 451 3.52 4.87 13.52
C ASP A 451 5.00 4.52 13.57
N ILE A 452 5.40 3.50 12.84
CA ILE A 452 6.77 3.00 12.73
C ILE A 452 7.24 3.21 11.29
N ARG A 453 8.33 3.96 11.12
CA ARG A 453 9.03 4.12 9.84
C ARG A 453 10.10 3.05 9.69
N GLN A 454 9.92 2.17 8.72
CA GLN A 454 10.91 1.18 8.30
C GLN A 454 11.52 1.55 6.94
N TRP A 455 12.85 1.53 6.82
CA TRP A 455 13.53 1.72 5.55
C TRP A 455 13.82 0.41 4.83
N ILE A 456 13.73 0.45 3.49
CA ILE A 456 14.15 -0.64 2.60
C ILE A 456 14.95 -0.09 1.41
N ILE A 457 15.79 -0.93 0.82
CA ILE A 457 16.36 -0.72 -0.52
C ILE A 457 15.79 -1.77 -1.45
N VAL A 458 15.32 -1.33 -2.62
CA VAL A 458 15.06 -2.20 -3.75
C VAL A 458 16.25 -2.05 -4.69
N SER A 459 17.12 -3.04 -4.73
CA SER A 459 18.39 -2.97 -5.48
C SER A 459 18.30 -3.52 -6.90
N ASP A 460 17.27 -4.33 -7.16
CA ASP A 460 16.98 -4.90 -8.47
C ASP A 460 15.50 -5.33 -8.51
N VAL A 461 14.92 -5.33 -9.70
CA VAL A 461 13.53 -5.72 -9.98
C VAL A 461 13.49 -7.05 -10.73
N GLN A 462 14.58 -7.44 -11.40
CA GLN A 462 14.70 -8.67 -12.17
C GLN A 462 16.11 -9.27 -12.07
N PRO A 463 16.40 -10.05 -11.01
CA PRO A 463 15.47 -10.56 -10.01
C PRO A 463 15.09 -9.51 -8.95
N LEU A 464 13.85 -9.56 -8.45
CA LEU A 464 13.42 -8.68 -7.36
C LEU A 464 14.29 -8.93 -6.12
N THR A 465 15.04 -7.91 -5.71
CA THR A 465 16.01 -7.98 -4.62
C THR A 465 15.74 -6.86 -3.63
N ILE A 466 15.43 -7.22 -2.38
CA ILE A 466 14.93 -6.33 -1.34
C ILE A 466 15.81 -6.45 -0.11
N TRP A 467 16.24 -5.29 0.40
CA TRP A 467 17.01 -5.14 1.61
C TRP A 467 16.21 -4.35 2.63
N MET A 468 16.26 -4.74 3.89
CA MET A 468 15.62 -4.03 5.00
C MET A 468 16.70 -3.48 5.91
N TYR A 469 16.56 -2.22 6.32
CA TYR A 469 17.47 -1.67 7.33
C TYR A 469 17.16 -2.29 8.70
N LYS A 470 18.19 -2.62 9.47
CA LYS A 470 18.04 -3.28 10.77
C LYS A 470 17.30 -2.43 11.81
N GLU A 471 17.41 -1.11 11.70
CA GLU A 471 16.74 -0.15 12.57
C GLU A 471 15.49 0.44 11.91
N CYS A 472 14.50 0.73 12.74
CA CYS A 472 13.36 1.59 12.45
C CYS A 472 13.25 2.70 13.49
N TYR A 473 12.32 3.64 13.30
CA TYR A 473 11.99 4.63 14.32
C TYR A 473 10.50 4.89 14.40
N ILE A 474 10.08 5.28 15.59
CA ILE A 474 8.68 5.46 15.94
C ILE A 474 8.37 6.95 15.91
N ARG A 475 7.22 7.33 15.36
CA ARG A 475 6.73 8.71 15.25
C ARG A 475 5.42 8.85 16.00
N PHE A 476 5.36 9.75 16.96
CA PHE A 476 4.21 9.97 17.82
C PHE A 476 3.33 11.14 17.37
N CYS A 477 2.05 11.00 17.67
CA CYS A 477 1.16 12.13 17.89
C CYS A 477 1.59 12.88 19.17
N GLY A 478 1.43 14.21 19.17
CA GLY A 478 1.80 15.05 20.31
C GLY A 478 0.83 14.98 21.48
N VAL A 479 -0.43 14.62 21.21
CA VAL A 479 -1.51 14.54 22.20
C VAL A 479 -2.11 13.13 22.27
N GLU A 480 -2.90 12.86 23.31
CA GLU A 480 -3.57 11.57 23.51
C GLU A 480 -4.49 11.21 22.33
N TYR A 481 -4.51 9.93 21.97
CA TYR A 481 -5.36 9.39 20.92
C TYR A 481 -6.83 9.39 21.36
N ASN A 482 -7.69 10.06 20.59
CA ASN A 482 -9.10 10.23 20.95
C ASN A 482 -10.01 10.07 19.73
N THR A 483 -10.80 8.99 19.70
CA THR A 483 -11.76 8.69 18.61
C THR A 483 -13.08 9.48 18.70
N ASP A 484 -13.30 10.21 19.79
CA ASP A 484 -14.47 11.08 19.97
C ASP A 484 -14.24 12.46 19.34
N ASP A 485 -13.00 12.95 19.34
CA ASP A 485 -12.59 14.16 18.65
C ASP A 485 -11.75 13.85 17.40
N LEU A 486 -12.45 13.59 16.29
CA LEU A 486 -11.81 13.34 14.99
C LEU A 486 -11.26 14.60 14.31
N LYS A 487 -11.57 15.80 14.83
CA LYS A 487 -11.11 17.07 14.26
C LYS A 487 -9.72 17.44 14.75
N ASN A 488 -9.33 16.99 15.95
CA ASN A 488 -7.98 17.20 16.47
C ASN A 488 -6.95 16.37 15.70
N ARG A 489 -6.38 16.97 14.66
CA ARG A 489 -5.37 16.34 13.79
C ARG A 489 -4.11 15.94 14.55
N TYR A 490 -3.78 16.60 15.65
CA TYR A 490 -2.60 16.26 16.46
C TYR A 490 -2.75 14.93 17.18
N ALA A 491 -3.98 14.46 17.43
CA ALA A 491 -4.26 13.14 18.01
C ALA A 491 -4.18 12.01 16.96
N HIS A 492 -4.35 12.34 15.67
CA HIS A 492 -4.61 11.35 14.62
C HIS A 492 -3.53 11.23 13.55
N LEU A 493 -2.68 12.26 13.36
CA LEU A 493 -1.67 12.32 12.30
C LEU A 493 -0.26 12.45 12.88
N THR A 494 0.52 11.38 12.80
CA THR A 494 1.90 11.27 13.29
C THR A 494 2.94 11.99 12.40
N ASN A 495 2.52 12.60 11.29
CA ASN A 495 3.42 13.34 10.42
C ASN A 495 4.08 14.50 11.17
N PHE A 496 5.42 14.53 11.23
CA PHE A 496 6.17 15.62 11.88
C PHE A 496 5.76 17.01 11.39
N SER A 497 5.45 17.16 10.10
CA SER A 497 4.95 18.41 9.51
C SER A 497 3.63 18.92 10.09
N VAL A 498 2.79 18.01 10.60
CA VAL A 498 1.56 18.35 11.32
C VAL A 498 1.92 18.62 12.77
N GLN A 499 2.67 17.74 13.41
CA GLN A 499 2.96 17.84 14.85
C GLN A 499 3.77 19.09 15.21
N LYS A 500 4.68 19.55 14.36
CA LYS A 500 5.45 20.79 14.59
C LYS A 500 4.61 22.08 14.53
N GLN A 501 3.35 22.00 14.07
CA GLN A 501 2.44 23.15 14.05
C GLN A 501 1.72 23.35 15.38
N ASN A 502 1.81 22.38 16.30
CA ASN A 502 1.30 22.53 17.65
C ASN A 502 2.43 23.03 18.57
N GLU A 503 2.33 24.28 19.05
CA GLU A 503 3.35 24.90 19.90
C GLU A 503 3.52 24.18 21.25
N ASP A 504 2.47 23.49 21.72
CA ASP A 504 2.51 22.71 22.96
C ASP A 504 3.31 21.39 22.84
N ASN A 505 3.68 20.99 21.62
CA ASN A 505 4.40 19.75 21.40
C ASN A 505 5.89 19.92 21.72
N GLN A 506 6.43 18.97 22.49
CA GLN A 506 7.87 18.81 22.70
C GLN A 506 8.46 17.93 21.60
N GLU A 507 9.25 18.52 20.70
CA GLU A 507 9.76 17.85 19.49
C GLU A 507 10.56 16.59 19.80
N GLU A 508 11.35 16.60 20.87
CA GLU A 508 12.15 15.46 21.34
C GLU A 508 11.29 14.26 21.77
N LYS A 509 10.02 14.49 22.14
CA LYS A 509 9.06 13.45 22.53
C LYS A 509 8.17 12.97 21.38
N LEU A 510 8.39 13.48 20.16
CA LEU A 510 7.65 13.06 18.97
C LEU A 510 8.26 11.85 18.30
N MET A 511 9.45 11.40 18.72
CA MET A 511 10.11 10.23 18.14
C MET A 511 10.79 9.36 19.19
N MET A 512 10.89 8.06 18.89
CA MET A 512 11.52 7.06 19.75
C MET A 512 12.30 6.07 18.88
N THR A 513 13.35 5.51 19.46
CA THR A 513 14.19 4.50 18.82
C THR A 513 13.53 3.11 18.82
N GLN A 514 13.94 2.23 17.91
CA GLN A 514 13.53 0.83 17.92
C GLN A 514 13.88 0.13 19.23
N GLU A 515 15.03 0.44 19.84
CA GLU A 515 15.49 -0.16 21.09
C GLU A 515 14.52 0.13 22.25
N GLU A 516 14.13 1.39 22.43
CA GLU A 516 13.15 1.80 23.44
C GLU A 516 11.79 1.15 23.19
N PHE A 517 11.34 1.11 21.93
CA PHE A 517 10.09 0.44 21.58
C PHE A 517 10.13 -1.07 21.86
N SER A 518 11.26 -1.73 21.56
CA SER A 518 11.49 -3.15 21.83
C SER A 518 11.40 -3.46 23.32
N GLN A 519 11.96 -2.60 24.17
CA GLN A 519 11.83 -2.74 25.63
C GLN A 519 10.36 -2.64 26.09
N ILE A 520 9.61 -1.66 25.57
CA ILE A 520 8.20 -1.47 25.93
C ILE A 520 7.34 -2.67 25.55
N ILE A 521 7.52 -3.24 24.35
CA ILE A 521 6.71 -4.39 23.93
C ILE A 521 7.16 -5.69 24.60
N LYS A 522 8.43 -5.79 25.01
CA LYS A 522 8.94 -6.90 25.81
C LYS A 522 8.29 -6.98 27.18
N GLU A 523 8.03 -5.83 27.82
CA GLU A 523 7.24 -5.76 29.06
C GLU A 523 5.79 -6.20 28.85
N ARG A 524 5.27 -6.11 27.62
CA ARG A 524 3.95 -6.62 27.22
C ARG A 524 3.97 -8.07 26.74
N GLY A 525 5.12 -8.75 26.81
CA GLY A 525 5.27 -10.16 26.45
C GLY A 525 5.59 -10.44 24.98
N PHE A 526 5.99 -9.44 24.19
CA PHE A 526 6.35 -9.59 22.77
C PHE A 526 7.83 -9.37 22.51
N ASP A 527 8.41 -10.13 21.57
CA ASP A 527 9.78 -9.93 21.10
C ASP A 527 9.81 -9.19 19.75
N PHE A 528 10.49 -8.03 19.69
CA PHE A 528 10.56 -7.24 18.46
C PHE A 528 11.21 -8.00 17.30
N GLU A 529 12.36 -8.65 17.54
CA GLU A 529 13.15 -9.28 16.48
C GLU A 529 12.50 -10.56 15.96
N ARG A 530 12.03 -11.42 16.86
CA ARG A 530 11.48 -12.74 16.52
C ARG A 530 10.05 -12.67 16.00
N GLU A 531 9.26 -11.70 16.47
CA GLU A 531 7.83 -11.64 16.15
C GLU A 531 7.49 -10.47 15.24
N VAL A 532 7.78 -9.23 15.67
CA VAL A 532 7.33 -8.02 14.96
C VAL A 532 8.10 -7.81 13.66
N ARG A 533 9.43 -7.96 13.72
CA ARG A 533 10.33 -7.75 12.59
C ARG A 533 10.12 -8.78 11.49
N GLU A 534 9.87 -10.05 11.85
CA GLU A 534 9.50 -11.08 10.87
C GLU A 534 8.18 -10.78 10.17
N LYS A 535 7.17 -10.26 10.89
CA LYS A 535 5.93 -9.78 10.26
C LYS A 535 6.20 -8.60 9.31
N PHE A 536 7.07 -7.65 9.67
CA PHE A 536 7.48 -6.55 8.77
C PHE A 536 8.10 -7.08 7.48
N LYS A 537 9.06 -8.01 7.58
CA LYS A 537 9.72 -8.65 6.42
C LYS A 537 8.68 -9.26 5.49
N ASN A 538 7.76 -10.06 6.02
CA ASN A 538 6.73 -10.72 5.24
C ASN A 538 5.81 -9.72 4.51
N ILE A 539 5.38 -8.67 5.20
CA ILE A 539 4.53 -7.62 4.62
C ILE A 539 5.28 -6.84 3.53
N ILE A 540 6.54 -6.48 3.77
CA ILE A 540 7.40 -5.81 2.79
C ILE A 540 7.51 -6.67 1.52
N ILE A 541 7.86 -7.95 1.67
CA ILE A 541 8.04 -8.86 0.53
C ILE A 541 6.74 -9.01 -0.26
N ALA A 542 5.61 -9.19 0.44
CA ALA A 542 4.30 -9.30 -0.18
C ALA A 542 3.93 -8.04 -0.97
N THR A 543 4.12 -6.87 -0.34
CA THR A 543 3.86 -5.55 -0.94
C THR A 543 4.71 -5.32 -2.20
N MET A 544 6.01 -5.61 -2.12
CA MET A 544 6.95 -5.43 -3.23
C MET A 544 6.67 -6.38 -4.39
N LYS A 545 6.31 -7.65 -4.12
CA LYS A 545 5.87 -8.59 -5.15
C LYS A 545 4.63 -8.10 -5.88
N SER A 546 3.64 -7.59 -5.16
CA SER A 546 2.41 -7.02 -5.74
C SER A 546 2.66 -5.78 -6.58
N CYS A 547 3.62 -4.95 -6.18
CA CYS A 547 3.93 -3.71 -6.88
C CYS A 547 5.03 -3.86 -7.93
N LYS A 548 5.59 -5.07 -8.14
CA LYS A 548 6.74 -5.30 -9.03
C LYS A 548 6.54 -4.76 -10.45
N LYS A 549 5.34 -4.86 -11.01
CA LYS A 549 5.02 -4.35 -12.36
C LYS A 549 5.09 -2.82 -12.48
N SER A 550 5.06 -2.11 -11.35
CA SER A 550 5.11 -0.64 -11.33
C SER A 550 6.50 -0.06 -11.62
N PHE A 551 7.51 -0.91 -11.51
CA PHE A 551 8.91 -0.58 -11.69
C PHE A 551 9.31 -0.71 -13.16
N GLU A 552 9.99 0.31 -13.68
CA GLU A 552 10.74 0.16 -14.91
C GLU A 552 11.95 -0.74 -14.65
N ILE A 553 12.07 -1.81 -15.45
CA ILE A 553 13.20 -2.73 -15.34
C ILE A 553 14.42 -2.07 -15.98
N ARG A 554 15.37 -1.70 -15.13
CA ARG A 554 16.63 -1.09 -15.54
C ARG A 554 17.76 -1.58 -14.63
N LYS A 555 18.85 -2.05 -15.25
CA LYS A 555 20.07 -2.39 -14.51
C LYS A 555 20.69 -1.14 -13.91
N ASN A 556 21.45 -1.33 -12.83
CA ASN A 556 22.17 -0.24 -12.14
C ASN A 556 21.22 0.87 -11.65
N THR A 557 20.03 0.45 -11.22
CA THR A 557 19.06 1.32 -10.56
C THR A 557 18.65 0.67 -9.24
N PHE A 558 18.74 1.44 -8.17
CA PHE A 558 18.20 1.07 -6.87
C PHE A 558 17.41 2.25 -6.31
N GLU A 559 16.57 2.03 -5.31
CA GLU A 559 15.88 3.13 -4.64
C GLU A 559 15.63 2.79 -3.17
N VAL A 560 15.73 3.81 -2.32
CA VAL A 560 15.38 3.74 -0.90
C VAL A 560 13.91 4.13 -0.74
N PHE A 561 13.16 3.28 -0.04
CA PHE A 561 11.76 3.54 0.33
C PHE A 561 11.60 3.56 1.85
N GLY A 562 10.64 4.35 2.33
CA GLY A 562 10.18 4.32 3.72
C GLY A 562 8.76 3.76 3.80
N LEU A 563 8.55 2.70 4.55
CA LEU A 563 7.24 2.12 4.82
C LEU A 563 6.75 2.56 6.19
N ASP A 564 5.48 2.94 6.25
CA ASP A 564 4.85 3.43 7.47
C ASP A 564 3.90 2.35 7.99
N PHE A 565 4.13 1.87 9.21
CA PHE A 565 3.33 0.84 9.87
C PHE A 565 2.64 1.39 11.12
N ILE A 566 1.45 0.89 11.43
CA ILE A 566 0.84 0.98 12.78
C ILE A 566 0.83 -0.44 13.34
N VAL A 567 0.94 -0.59 14.66
CA VAL A 567 0.74 -1.90 15.32
C VAL A 567 -0.52 -1.89 16.19
N ASP A 568 -1.21 -3.02 16.23
CA ASP A 568 -2.30 -3.25 17.19
C ASP A 568 -1.78 -3.78 18.54
N ASP A 569 -2.67 -3.96 19.52
CA ASP A 569 -2.30 -4.41 20.87
C ASP A 569 -1.68 -5.81 20.90
N ASP A 570 -1.91 -6.62 19.86
CA ASP A 570 -1.32 -7.95 19.66
C ASP A 570 0.02 -7.87 18.87
N CYS A 571 0.59 -6.67 18.73
CA CYS A 571 1.82 -6.39 17.98
C CYS A 571 1.75 -6.86 16.52
N ASN A 572 0.56 -6.87 15.90
CA ASN A 572 0.44 -7.12 14.45
C ASN A 572 0.67 -5.82 13.68
N PRO A 573 1.58 -5.80 12.68
CA PRO A 573 1.79 -4.63 11.86
C PRO A 573 0.74 -4.46 10.77
N TRP A 574 0.34 -3.22 10.59
CA TRP A 574 -0.56 -2.75 9.57
C TRP A 574 0.15 -1.71 8.70
N LEU A 575 0.42 -2.05 7.44
CA LEU A 575 0.97 -1.13 6.46
C LEU A 575 -0.03 0.01 6.19
N ILE A 576 0.46 1.24 6.20
CA ILE A 576 -0.36 2.44 5.99
C ILE A 576 -0.03 3.12 4.66
N GLU A 577 1.25 3.31 4.38
CA GLU A 577 1.73 3.88 3.12
C GLU A 577 3.20 3.51 2.83
N VAL A 578 3.62 3.72 1.58
CA VAL A 578 5.02 3.59 1.15
C VAL A 578 5.46 4.92 0.52
N ASN A 579 6.57 5.46 1.00
CA ASN A 579 7.13 6.74 0.61
C ASN A 579 8.38 6.51 -0.25
N ALA A 580 8.37 7.02 -1.48
CA ALA A 580 9.59 7.19 -2.26
C ALA A 580 10.44 8.30 -1.64
N SER A 581 11.75 8.11 -1.65
CA SER A 581 12.69 9.12 -1.17
C SER A 581 12.34 9.62 0.24
N PRO A 582 12.35 8.71 1.24
CA PRO A 582 12.05 9.09 2.61
C PRO A 582 12.95 10.25 3.05
N THR A 583 12.42 11.12 3.90
CA THR A 583 13.20 12.24 4.42
C THR A 583 14.32 11.73 5.33
N PHE A 584 15.52 12.27 5.13
CA PHE A 584 16.67 12.08 6.01
C PHE A 584 16.98 13.33 6.85
N ALA A 585 16.00 14.24 7.00
CA ALA A 585 16.16 15.46 7.80
C ALA A 585 16.36 15.13 9.29
N PHE A 586 17.19 15.93 9.97
CA PHE A 586 17.51 15.77 11.38
C PHE A 586 16.49 16.50 12.26
N SER A 587 15.22 16.07 12.17
CA SER A 587 14.10 16.73 12.83
C SER A 587 14.11 16.61 14.36
N THR A 588 14.74 15.57 14.89
CA THR A 588 14.84 15.27 16.32
C THR A 588 16.18 14.60 16.60
N PRO A 589 16.67 14.53 17.85
CA PRO A 589 17.90 13.79 18.18
C PRO A 589 17.87 12.32 17.70
N VAL A 590 16.69 11.68 17.75
CA VAL A 590 16.47 10.32 17.26
C VAL A 590 16.71 10.23 15.76
N THR A 591 16.10 11.11 14.97
CA THR A 591 16.29 11.11 13.51
C THR A 591 17.65 11.61 13.10
N GLU A 592 18.27 12.54 13.83
CA GLU A 592 19.65 12.94 13.58
C GLU A 592 20.59 11.74 13.68
N ARG A 593 20.52 10.98 14.79
CA ARG A 593 21.35 9.78 14.99
C ARG A 593 21.09 8.75 13.89
N LEU A 594 19.82 8.35 13.71
CA LEU A 594 19.47 7.25 12.81
C LEU A 594 19.66 7.61 11.33
N ASN A 595 19.42 8.85 10.92
CA ASN A 595 19.63 9.27 9.54
C ASN A 595 21.12 9.36 9.21
N LYS A 596 21.97 9.88 10.12
CA LYS A 596 23.43 9.86 9.92
C LYS A 596 23.96 8.43 9.76
N MET A 597 23.52 7.52 10.64
CA MET A 597 23.87 6.10 10.54
C MET A 597 23.37 5.47 9.24
N GLY A 598 22.08 5.65 8.90
CA GLY A 598 21.46 5.09 7.71
C GLY A 598 22.09 5.60 6.41
N LEU A 599 22.45 6.89 6.35
CA LEU A 599 23.14 7.47 5.20
C LEU A 599 24.58 6.98 5.05
N THR A 600 25.30 6.82 6.16
CA THR A 600 26.64 6.22 6.17
C THR A 600 26.59 4.78 5.66
N ASP A 601 25.65 3.98 6.17
CA ASP A 601 25.45 2.60 5.75
C ASP A 601 24.96 2.49 4.30
N LEU A 602 24.17 3.46 3.82
CA LEU A 602 23.80 3.57 2.42
C LEU A 602 25.02 3.81 1.53
N GLY A 603 25.96 4.66 1.97
CA GLY A 603 27.25 4.84 1.31
C GLY A 603 28.03 3.52 1.21
N HIS A 604 28.14 2.77 2.31
CA HIS A 604 28.76 1.45 2.31
C HIS A 604 28.03 0.46 1.40
N PHE A 605 26.69 0.46 1.39
CA PHE A 605 25.90 -0.36 0.49
C PHE A 605 26.22 -0.05 -0.98
N ILE A 606 26.30 1.24 -1.35
CA ILE A 606 26.65 1.65 -2.72
C ILE A 606 28.04 1.16 -3.08
N VAL A 607 29.03 1.39 -2.23
CA VAL A 607 30.41 0.98 -2.51
C VAL A 607 30.54 -0.53 -2.61
N GLU A 608 30.06 -1.27 -1.61
CA GLU A 608 30.29 -2.72 -1.53
C GLU A 608 29.37 -3.53 -2.45
N TYR A 609 28.07 -3.22 -2.44
CA TYR A 609 27.09 -4.02 -3.19
C TYR A 609 26.98 -3.59 -4.65
N ILE A 610 26.97 -2.29 -4.93
CA ILE A 610 26.77 -1.81 -6.31
C ILE A 610 28.07 -1.85 -7.11
N TYR A 611 29.17 -1.33 -6.56
CA TYR A 611 30.43 -1.18 -7.30
C TYR A 611 31.42 -2.32 -7.07
N ASN A 612 31.76 -2.63 -5.81
CA ASN A 612 32.88 -3.51 -5.52
C ASN A 612 32.57 -4.99 -5.71
N LYS A 613 31.32 -5.45 -5.54
CA LYS A 613 30.90 -6.87 -5.68
C LYS A 613 31.87 -7.89 -5.04
N THR A 614 32.70 -7.45 -4.08
CA THR A 614 33.75 -8.27 -3.50
C THR A 614 33.17 -9.16 -2.41
N LYS A 615 33.94 -10.18 -1.98
CA LYS A 615 33.50 -11.13 -0.94
C LYS A 615 33.37 -10.53 0.47
N LYS A 616 33.75 -9.26 0.71
CA LYS A 616 33.56 -8.59 2.00
C LYS A 616 32.16 -7.96 2.07
N LYS A 617 31.33 -8.47 2.98
CA LYS A 617 29.88 -8.23 3.07
C LYS A 617 29.48 -7.13 4.06
N ASN A 618 30.27 -6.06 4.24
CA ASN A 618 29.86 -5.00 5.15
C ASN A 618 28.89 -4.04 4.44
N TYR A 619 27.60 -4.35 4.50
CA TYR A 619 26.53 -3.50 3.98
C TYR A 619 25.97 -2.57 5.06
N GLY A 620 26.72 -2.31 6.13
CA GLY A 620 26.22 -1.60 7.30
C GLY A 620 25.03 -2.33 7.92
N GLY A 621 23.99 -1.58 8.27
CA GLY A 621 22.71 -2.10 8.77
C GLY A 621 21.76 -2.66 7.70
N TRP A 622 22.13 -2.75 6.42
CA TRP A 622 21.25 -3.27 5.38
C TRP A 622 21.30 -4.80 5.30
N GLU A 623 20.16 -5.45 5.52
CA GLU A 623 20.02 -6.91 5.49
C GLU A 623 19.22 -7.37 4.28
N LEU A 624 19.73 -8.34 3.53
CA LEU A 624 19.01 -8.95 2.42
C LEU A 624 17.85 -9.80 2.97
N ILE A 625 16.61 -9.37 2.73
CA ILE A 625 15.42 -10.10 3.19
C ILE A 625 14.77 -10.92 2.07
N TYR A 626 15.01 -10.57 0.81
CA TYR A 626 14.45 -11.31 -0.31
C TYR A 626 15.27 -11.14 -1.59
N LYS A 627 15.51 -12.25 -2.29
CA LYS A 627 16.04 -12.28 -3.65
C LYS A 627 15.28 -13.31 -4.46
N GLN A 628 14.58 -12.87 -5.50
CA GLN A 628 13.85 -13.75 -6.39
C GLN A 628 14.84 -14.70 -7.11
N LYS A 629 14.54 -16.00 -7.12
CA LYS A 629 15.27 -16.98 -7.95
C LYS A 629 14.95 -16.71 -9.43
N LEU A 630 15.98 -16.68 -10.27
CA LEU A 630 15.87 -16.47 -11.72
C LEU A 630 15.41 -17.73 -12.44
#